data_AF-L0KUK5-F1
#
_entry.id   AF-L0KUK5-F1
#
_cell.length_a   1.000
_cell.length_b   1.000
_cell.length_c   1.000
_cell.angle_alpha   90.00
_cell.angle_beta   90.00
_cell.angle_gamma   90.00
#
_symmetry.space_group_name_H-M   'P 1'
#
loop_
_entity.id
_entity.type
_entity.pdbx_description
1 polymer ?
#
loop_
_entity_poly.entity_id
_entity_poly.type
_entity_poly.pdbx_seq_one_letter_code
_entity_poly.pdbx_strand_id
1 'polypeptide(L)'
;MRADDDSAQMLLIAGFAIGVGIVVFTVMLNNVIYASNMASDSSIETSSFEIGNLLALTSQAYEDSYKSAMNSGTFDSNEFINYISSYENQLVKMFAFSGTSLTIENSSLIESHFSKNGMVNGVANWTLISNVNLTDTFMLEIPDAGTLFNNSSCLRIEAVETSGNMLWAMDIYDSRGNVNVKVMDSNSTLSTATSASGYTYLNVTGNYINGTSYFNFHFNDLTYSHNYQINVINGTAGEGMFSIAGNLADGHSFNIARHAVVLANITVVSFDKEMFISYPIPVPGGRT
;
A
#
# COMPACT_ATOMS: atom_id res chain seq x y z
N MET A 1 86.96 17.49 14.77
CA MET A 1 85.69 17.86 15.42
C MET A 1 84.64 18.29 14.37
N ARG A 2 84.45 17.52 13.28
CA ARG A 2 83.50 17.80 12.18
C ARG A 2 82.64 16.60 11.77
N ALA A 3 82.94 15.38 12.26
CA ALA A 3 82.21 14.16 11.90
C ALA A 3 80.96 13.93 12.76
N ASP A 4 80.94 14.44 14.00
CA ASP A 4 79.76 14.35 14.88
C ASP A 4 78.63 15.31 14.45
N ASP A 5 78.96 16.48 13.89
CA ASP A 5 77.97 17.46 13.38
C ASP A 5 77.24 16.96 12.12
N ASP A 6 77.96 16.32 11.19
CA ASP A 6 77.34 15.72 9.99
C ASP A 6 76.42 14.54 10.36
N SER A 7 76.81 13.76 11.37
CA SER A 7 75.99 12.66 11.90
C SER A 7 74.74 13.16 12.61
N ALA A 8 74.84 14.27 13.37
CA ALA A 8 73.72 14.91 14.03
C ALA A 8 72.74 15.55 13.03
N GLN A 9 73.22 16.18 11.96
CA GLN A 9 72.36 16.71 10.88
C GLN A 9 71.65 15.60 10.10
N MET A 10 72.35 14.51 9.78
CA MET A 10 71.74 13.34 9.13
C MET A 10 70.66 12.71 10.00
N LEU A 11 70.87 12.64 11.31
CA LEU A 11 69.87 12.13 12.25
C LEU A 11 68.65 13.05 12.37
N LEU A 12 68.85 14.37 12.33
CA LEU A 12 67.77 15.36 12.36
C LEU A 12 66.92 15.30 11.08
N ILE A 13 67.56 15.18 9.91
CA ILE A 13 66.89 15.05 8.61
C ILE A 13 66.11 13.72 8.54
N ALA A 14 66.70 12.63 9.03
CA ALA A 14 66.02 11.35 9.11
C ALA A 14 64.80 11.41 10.04
N GLY A 15 64.92 12.05 11.21
CA GLY A 15 63.81 12.25 12.14
C GLY A 15 62.69 13.11 11.55
N PHE A 16 63.05 14.18 10.84
CA PHE A 16 62.07 15.02 10.14
C PHE A 16 61.36 14.27 9.01
N ALA A 17 62.09 13.50 8.20
CA ALA A 17 61.52 12.70 7.12
C ALA A 17 60.56 11.62 7.66
N ILE A 18 60.91 10.96 8.77
CA ILE A 18 60.04 10.00 9.46
C ILE A 18 58.79 10.70 10.01
N GLY A 19 58.94 11.86 10.65
CA GLY A 19 57.83 12.63 11.21
C GLY A 19 56.84 13.08 10.13
N VAL A 20 57.32 13.63 9.01
CA VAL A 20 56.49 14.00 7.86
C VAL A 20 55.81 12.77 7.26
N GLY A 21 56.54 11.66 7.13
CA GLY A 21 55.99 10.39 6.64
C GLY A 21 54.81 9.91 7.49
N ILE A 22 54.95 9.90 8.82
CA ILE A 22 53.88 9.51 9.73
C ILE A 22 52.65 10.41 9.56
N VAL A 23 52.83 11.73 9.50
CA VAL A 23 51.72 12.67 9.32
C VAL A 23 50.99 12.45 8.00
N VAL A 24 51.72 12.26 6.89
CA VAL A 24 51.12 11.97 5.58
C VAL A 24 50.37 10.65 5.59
N PHE A 25 50.94 9.60 6.19
CA PHE A 25 50.26 8.31 6.33
C PHE A 25 49.00 8.42 7.19
N THR A 26 49.03 9.16 8.30
CA THR A 26 47.85 9.37 9.15
C THR A 26 46.75 10.13 8.41
N VAL A 27 47.09 11.18 7.66
CA VAL A 27 46.10 11.94 6.87
C VAL A 27 45.52 11.08 5.75
N MET A 28 46.35 10.29 5.05
CA MET A 28 45.86 9.35 4.05
C MET A 28 44.94 8.30 4.66
N LEU A 29 45.31 7.70 5.79
CA LEU A 29 44.52 6.67 6.45
C LEU A 29 43.16 7.23 6.88
N ASN A 30 43.15 8.41 7.49
CA ASN A 30 41.91 9.08 7.89
C ASN A 30 41.03 9.45 6.70
N ASN A 31 41.61 9.91 5.59
CA ASN A 31 40.85 10.20 4.37
C ASN A 31 40.28 8.93 3.73
N VAL A 32 41.02 7.83 3.72
CA VAL A 32 40.54 6.54 3.21
C VAL A 32 39.42 5.99 4.09
N ILE A 33 39.57 6.04 5.41
CA ILE A 33 38.53 5.63 6.36
C ILE A 33 37.29 6.51 6.20
N TYR A 34 37.45 7.83 6.09
CA TYR A 34 36.34 8.75 5.89
C TYR A 34 35.63 8.53 4.56
N ALA A 35 36.37 8.38 3.45
CA ALA A 35 35.79 8.09 2.13
C ALA A 35 35.11 6.72 2.11
N SER A 36 35.70 5.71 2.75
CA SER A 36 35.12 4.37 2.90
C SER A 36 33.83 4.40 3.72
N ASN A 37 33.82 5.11 4.85
CA ASN A 37 32.63 5.25 5.69
C ASN A 37 31.54 6.08 5.00
N MET A 38 31.90 7.14 4.27
CA MET A 38 30.93 7.95 3.52
C MET A 38 30.35 7.19 2.33
N ALA A 39 31.14 6.36 1.64
CA ALA A 39 30.64 5.44 0.63
C ALA A 39 29.72 4.36 1.23
N SER A 40 30.10 3.80 2.38
CA SER A 40 29.30 2.83 3.12
C SER A 40 27.96 3.42 3.59
N ASP A 41 27.94 4.63 4.16
CA ASP A 41 26.73 5.29 4.64
C ASP A 41 25.85 5.79 3.48
N SER A 42 26.42 6.19 2.34
CA SER A 42 25.65 6.57 1.13
C SER A 42 24.86 5.41 0.50
N SER A 43 25.23 4.16 0.81
CA SER A 43 24.52 2.96 0.35
C SER A 43 23.16 2.76 1.03
N ILE A 44 22.95 3.37 2.21
CA ILE A 44 21.73 3.22 3.01
C ILE A 44 20.60 4.10 2.45
N GLU A 45 20.91 5.30 1.95
CA GLU A 45 19.90 6.17 1.32
C GLU A 45 19.57 5.75 -0.12
N THR A 46 20.54 5.25 -0.88
CA THR A 46 20.33 4.78 -2.26
C THR A 46 19.41 3.57 -2.31
N SER A 47 19.55 2.62 -1.38
CA SER A 47 18.71 1.42 -1.32
C SER A 47 17.24 1.75 -1.07
N SER A 48 16.96 2.74 -0.21
CA SER A 48 15.58 3.10 0.18
C SER A 48 14.76 3.63 -1.00
N PHE A 49 15.39 4.44 -1.85
CA PHE A 49 14.77 4.98 -3.06
C PHE A 49 14.56 3.89 -4.14
N GLU A 50 15.55 3.03 -4.35
CA GLU A 50 15.45 1.91 -5.29
C GLU A 50 14.35 0.92 -4.90
N ILE A 51 14.24 0.61 -3.60
CA ILE A 51 13.18 -0.25 -3.05
C ILE A 51 11.81 0.41 -3.21
N GLY A 52 11.69 1.71 -2.91
CA GLY A 52 10.44 2.44 -3.12
C GLY A 52 9.96 2.38 -4.57
N ASN A 53 10.87 2.56 -5.52
CA ASN A 53 10.57 2.42 -6.95
C ASN A 53 10.23 0.98 -7.34
N LEU A 54 10.94 -0.01 -6.80
CA LEU A 54 10.65 -1.42 -7.03
C LEU A 54 9.24 -1.79 -6.55
N LEU A 55 8.83 -1.33 -5.36
CA LEU A 55 7.49 -1.56 -4.83
C LEU A 55 6.42 -0.87 -5.68
N ALA A 56 6.67 0.36 -6.13
CA ALA A 56 5.75 1.07 -7.01
C ALA A 56 5.59 0.39 -8.38
N LEU A 57 6.70 -0.03 -9.01
CA LEU A 57 6.69 -0.77 -10.27
C LEU A 57 6.02 -2.13 -10.12
N THR A 58 6.26 -2.83 -9.00
CA THR A 58 5.63 -4.11 -8.72
C THR A 58 4.14 -3.94 -8.53
N SER A 59 3.69 -2.96 -7.75
CA SER A 59 2.27 -2.63 -7.61
C SER A 59 1.61 -2.36 -8.96
N GLN A 60 2.27 -1.57 -9.83
CA GLN A 60 1.78 -1.27 -11.17
C GLN A 60 1.70 -2.54 -12.05
N ALA A 61 2.74 -3.38 -12.06
CA ALA A 61 2.76 -4.62 -12.83
C ALA A 61 1.63 -5.57 -12.42
N TYR A 62 1.33 -5.64 -11.12
CA TYR A 62 0.22 -6.41 -10.58
C TYR A 62 -1.15 -5.86 -10.97
N GLU A 63 -1.31 -4.53 -10.96
CA GLU A 63 -2.53 -3.90 -11.43
C GLU A 63 -2.76 -4.15 -12.93
N ASP A 64 -1.72 -4.02 -13.75
CA ASP A 64 -1.80 -4.26 -15.19
C ASP A 64 -2.05 -5.74 -15.51
N SER A 65 -1.42 -6.65 -14.77
CA SER A 65 -1.68 -8.09 -14.84
C SER A 65 -3.13 -8.42 -14.50
N TYR A 66 -3.66 -7.85 -13.41
CA TYR A 66 -5.05 -8.04 -13.00
C TYR A 66 -6.04 -7.53 -14.06
N LYS A 67 -5.77 -6.35 -14.65
CA LYS A 67 -6.58 -5.80 -15.75
C LYS A 67 -6.55 -6.69 -17.00
N SER A 68 -5.37 -7.22 -17.36
CA SER A 68 -5.24 -8.16 -18.49
C SER A 68 -6.05 -9.43 -18.23
N ALA A 69 -5.91 -10.00 -17.04
CA ALA A 69 -6.62 -11.20 -16.60
C ALA A 69 -8.15 -11.01 -16.54
N MET A 70 -8.63 -9.79 -16.29
CA MET A 70 -10.07 -9.46 -16.27
C MET A 70 -10.63 -9.00 -17.62
N ASN A 71 -9.84 -8.94 -18.69
CA ASN A 71 -10.27 -8.40 -19.98
C ASN A 71 -11.48 -9.16 -20.59
N SER A 72 -11.60 -10.46 -20.31
CA SER A 72 -12.74 -11.28 -20.75
C SER A 72 -14.01 -11.13 -19.89
N GLY A 73 -13.94 -10.32 -18.81
CA GLY A 73 -14.98 -10.19 -17.80
C GLY A 73 -14.94 -11.30 -16.72
N THR A 74 -14.13 -12.34 -16.92
CA THR A 74 -13.85 -13.37 -15.91
C THR A 74 -12.34 -13.42 -15.67
N PHE A 75 -11.92 -13.62 -14.43
CA PHE A 75 -10.50 -13.67 -14.07
C PHE A 75 -9.81 -14.90 -14.69
N ASP A 76 -8.84 -14.65 -15.59
CA ASP A 76 -7.93 -15.67 -16.11
C ASP A 76 -6.64 -15.74 -15.29
N SER A 77 -6.56 -16.77 -14.44
CA SER A 77 -5.39 -17.01 -13.59
C SER A 77 -4.11 -17.30 -14.39
N ASN A 78 -4.22 -17.94 -15.57
CA ASN A 78 -3.04 -18.24 -16.38
C ASN A 78 -2.45 -16.96 -16.99
N GLU A 79 -3.31 -16.07 -17.49
CA GLU A 79 -2.89 -14.76 -18.00
C GLU A 79 -2.21 -13.95 -16.89
N PHE A 80 -2.80 -13.93 -15.70
CA PHE A 80 -2.23 -13.25 -14.54
C PHE A 80 -0.83 -13.77 -14.18
N ILE A 81 -0.69 -15.10 -14.04
CA ILE A 81 0.58 -15.74 -13.69
C ILE A 81 1.63 -15.52 -14.79
N ASN A 82 1.26 -15.68 -16.06
CA ASN A 82 2.18 -15.49 -17.18
C ASN A 82 2.71 -14.05 -17.26
N TYR A 83 1.85 -13.06 -17.03
CA TYR A 83 2.26 -11.65 -17.02
C TYR A 83 3.26 -11.38 -15.88
N ILE A 84 2.96 -11.84 -14.66
CA ILE A 84 3.85 -11.63 -13.51
C ILE A 84 5.18 -12.38 -13.68
N SER A 85 5.17 -13.61 -14.18
CA SER A 85 6.40 -14.35 -14.47
C SER A 85 7.25 -13.66 -15.55
N SER A 86 6.63 -13.04 -16.55
CA SER A 86 7.35 -12.23 -17.56
C SER A 86 7.98 -10.99 -16.93
N TYR A 87 7.23 -10.28 -16.07
CA TYR A 87 7.72 -9.12 -15.31
C TYR A 87 8.90 -9.48 -14.41
N GLU A 88 8.77 -10.55 -13.61
CA GLU A 88 9.83 -11.03 -12.73
C GLU A 88 11.11 -11.36 -13.54
N ASN A 89 10.98 -12.11 -14.64
CA ASN A 89 12.12 -12.43 -15.51
C ASN A 89 12.84 -11.19 -16.07
N GLN A 90 12.13 -10.09 -16.30
CA GLN A 90 12.74 -8.83 -16.73
C GLN A 90 13.42 -8.10 -15.58
N LEU A 91 12.79 -8.05 -14.40
CA LEU A 91 13.39 -7.47 -13.21
C LEU A 91 14.67 -8.19 -12.80
N VAL A 92 14.67 -9.52 -12.74
CA VAL A 92 15.86 -10.30 -12.36
C VAL A 92 17.04 -9.97 -13.29
N LYS A 93 16.79 -9.86 -14.60
CA LYS A 93 17.84 -9.46 -15.56
C LYS A 93 18.36 -8.05 -15.28
N MET A 94 17.47 -7.11 -14.96
CA MET A 94 17.84 -5.72 -14.65
C MET A 94 18.72 -5.64 -13.39
N PHE A 95 18.34 -6.33 -12.30
CA PHE A 95 19.11 -6.34 -11.05
C PHE A 95 20.40 -7.15 -11.17
N ALA A 96 20.44 -8.19 -12.01
CA ALA A 96 21.68 -8.92 -12.27
C ALA A 96 22.77 -8.01 -12.88
N PHE A 97 22.40 -7.01 -13.69
CA PHE A 97 23.36 -6.01 -14.20
C PHE A 97 23.94 -5.09 -13.11
N SER A 98 23.24 -4.88 -12.00
CA SER A 98 23.74 -4.14 -10.84
C SER A 98 24.45 -5.04 -9.81
N GLY A 99 24.69 -6.31 -10.13
CA GLY A 99 25.30 -7.27 -9.21
C GLY A 99 24.40 -7.67 -8.04
N THR A 100 23.10 -7.45 -8.18
CA THR A 100 22.09 -7.76 -7.17
C THR A 100 21.21 -8.92 -7.66
N SER A 101 20.92 -9.87 -6.79
CA SER A 101 19.92 -10.90 -7.04
C SER A 101 18.58 -10.44 -6.49
N LEU A 102 17.52 -10.68 -7.26
CA LEU A 102 16.15 -10.38 -6.85
C LEU A 102 15.28 -11.60 -7.13
N THR A 103 14.40 -11.93 -6.19
CA THR A 103 13.39 -12.99 -6.34
C THR A 103 12.05 -12.43 -5.88
N ILE A 104 10.98 -12.71 -6.62
CA ILE A 104 9.63 -12.34 -6.21
C ILE A 104 8.78 -13.60 -6.12
N GLU A 105 8.47 -14.01 -4.90
CA GLU A 105 7.51 -15.08 -4.66
C GLU A 105 6.11 -14.48 -4.57
N ASN A 106 5.27 -14.86 -5.52
CA ASN A 106 3.90 -14.35 -5.64
C ASN A 106 2.94 -15.30 -4.92
N SER A 107 2.07 -14.76 -4.06
CA SER A 107 0.94 -15.54 -3.51
C SER A 107 -0.21 -15.65 -4.52
N SER A 108 -1.19 -16.52 -4.24
CA SER A 108 -2.49 -16.45 -4.90
C SER A 108 -3.21 -15.14 -4.56
N LEU A 109 -4.18 -14.75 -5.38
CA LEU A 109 -5.16 -13.73 -4.99
C LEU A 109 -5.89 -14.19 -3.74
N ILE A 110 -6.00 -13.29 -2.78
CA ILE A 110 -6.76 -13.45 -1.55
C ILE A 110 -7.88 -12.41 -1.51
N GLU A 111 -8.99 -12.77 -0.86
CA GLU A 111 -10.08 -11.85 -0.59
C GLU A 111 -9.56 -10.67 0.25
N SER A 112 -9.94 -9.45 -0.15
CA SER A 112 -9.45 -8.25 0.52
C SER A 112 -10.28 -7.89 1.73
N HIS A 113 -9.63 -7.50 2.81
CA HIS A 113 -10.31 -6.76 3.88
C HIS A 113 -10.55 -5.31 3.47
N PHE A 114 -11.47 -4.64 4.16
CA PHE A 114 -11.69 -3.20 4.01
C PHE A 114 -10.62 -2.35 4.71
N SER A 115 -9.60 -2.95 5.32
CA SER A 115 -8.44 -2.25 5.91
C SER A 115 -7.61 -1.53 4.84
N LYS A 116 -6.76 -0.56 5.21
CA LYS A 116 -6.04 0.27 4.22
C LYS A 116 -5.25 -0.55 3.19
N ASN A 117 -4.53 -1.57 3.61
CA ASN A 117 -3.72 -2.43 2.75
C ASN A 117 -4.46 -3.71 2.30
N GLY A 118 -5.73 -3.86 2.67
CA GLY A 118 -6.56 -5.01 2.33
C GLY A 118 -6.26 -6.30 3.11
N MET A 119 -5.47 -6.22 4.18
CA MET A 119 -5.09 -7.37 5.02
C MET A 119 -5.88 -7.42 6.34
N VAL A 120 -6.00 -8.62 6.93
CA VAL A 120 -6.67 -8.84 8.23
C VAL A 120 -6.04 -8.06 9.40
N ASN A 121 -4.72 -7.86 9.34
CA ASN A 121 -3.93 -7.10 10.31
C ASN A 121 -3.59 -5.68 9.81
N GLY A 122 -4.31 -5.22 8.79
CA GLY A 122 -4.13 -3.91 8.19
C GLY A 122 -4.55 -2.75 9.09
N VAL A 123 -4.33 -1.54 8.60
CA VAL A 123 -4.84 -0.33 9.28
C VAL A 123 -6.36 -0.32 9.16
N ALA A 124 -7.04 -0.55 10.30
CA ALA A 124 -8.48 -0.69 10.34
C ALA A 124 -9.23 0.63 10.13
N ASN A 125 -8.72 1.74 10.67
CA ASN A 125 -9.33 3.07 10.54
C ASN A 125 -8.52 3.91 9.57
N TRP A 126 -9.12 4.31 8.45
CA TRP A 126 -8.42 5.09 7.43
C TRP A 126 -9.39 5.88 6.55
N THR A 127 -8.88 6.93 5.91
CA THR A 127 -9.62 7.71 4.90
C THR A 127 -9.39 7.08 3.54
N LEU A 128 -10.48 6.62 2.92
CA LEU A 128 -10.48 6.00 1.59
C LEU A 128 -10.26 7.02 0.50
N ILE A 129 -10.96 8.15 0.58
CA ILE A 129 -10.80 9.29 -0.32
C ILE A 129 -11.19 10.57 0.39
N SER A 130 -10.48 11.65 0.11
CA SER A 130 -10.73 12.99 0.64
C SER A 130 -11.16 13.95 -0.47
N ASN A 131 -11.75 15.08 -0.07
CA ASN A 131 -12.13 16.17 -0.97
C ASN A 131 -13.10 15.75 -2.08
N VAL A 132 -14.06 14.88 -1.75
CA VAL A 132 -15.13 14.43 -2.63
C VAL A 132 -16.23 15.48 -2.66
N ASN A 133 -16.75 15.77 -3.85
CA ASN A 133 -17.91 16.64 -4.08
C ASN A 133 -19.11 15.85 -4.62
N LEU A 134 -18.84 14.79 -5.39
CA LEU A 134 -19.88 13.92 -5.92
C LEU A 134 -19.39 12.47 -5.94
N THR A 135 -20.26 11.53 -5.61
CA THR A 135 -20.03 10.10 -5.84
C THR A 135 -21.06 9.57 -6.81
N ASP A 136 -20.61 9.15 -7.99
CA ASP A 136 -21.48 8.60 -9.03
C ASP A 136 -21.73 7.11 -8.80
N THR A 137 -20.69 6.39 -8.41
CA THR A 137 -20.73 4.95 -8.15
C THR A 137 -20.23 4.68 -6.75
N PHE A 138 -21.00 3.94 -5.96
CA PHE A 138 -20.56 3.40 -4.68
C PHE A 138 -21.14 1.99 -4.52
N MET A 139 -20.28 1.00 -4.76
CA MET A 139 -20.63 -0.41 -4.72
C MET A 139 -19.74 -1.14 -3.71
N LEU A 140 -20.35 -2.05 -2.96
CA LEU A 140 -19.64 -2.99 -2.09
C LEU A 140 -20.15 -4.40 -2.32
N GLU A 141 -19.28 -5.37 -2.11
CA GLU A 141 -19.60 -6.78 -2.19
C GLU A 141 -19.03 -7.49 -0.98
N ILE A 142 -19.90 -8.17 -0.24
CA ILE A 142 -19.56 -9.01 0.90
C ILE A 142 -19.71 -10.46 0.42
N PRO A 143 -18.61 -11.20 0.22
CA PRO A 143 -18.66 -12.56 -0.32
C PRO A 143 -19.30 -13.55 0.67
N ASP A 144 -19.02 -13.38 1.96
CA ASP A 144 -19.52 -14.24 3.03
C ASP A 144 -19.77 -13.44 4.32
N ALA A 145 -20.98 -13.58 4.88
CA ALA A 145 -21.34 -12.99 6.16
C ALA A 145 -20.44 -13.47 7.31
N GLY A 146 -19.91 -14.70 7.24
CA GLY A 146 -19.01 -15.25 8.26
C GLY A 146 -17.69 -14.48 8.44
N THR A 147 -17.31 -13.66 7.45
CA THR A 147 -16.12 -12.79 7.51
C THR A 147 -16.37 -11.48 8.25
N LEU A 148 -17.64 -11.13 8.50
CA LEU A 148 -18.02 -9.91 9.20
C LEU A 148 -18.04 -10.12 10.71
N PHE A 149 -17.66 -9.08 11.45
CA PHE A 149 -17.85 -9.08 12.90
C PHE A 149 -19.32 -8.75 13.25
N ASN A 150 -19.65 -8.91 14.53
CA ASN A 150 -20.97 -8.58 15.04
C ASN A 150 -21.19 -7.05 15.18
N ASN A 151 -22.44 -6.66 15.47
CA ASN A 151 -22.88 -5.26 15.60
C ASN A 151 -22.02 -4.40 16.56
N SER A 152 -21.44 -4.97 17.62
CA SER A 152 -20.64 -4.20 18.60
C SER A 152 -19.28 -3.74 18.05
N SER A 153 -18.77 -4.47 17.05
CA SER A 153 -17.49 -4.19 16.38
C SER A 153 -17.67 -4.29 14.88
N CYS A 154 -18.73 -3.67 14.35
CA CYS A 154 -19.08 -3.71 12.93
C CYS A 154 -18.05 -3.01 12.04
N LEU A 155 -18.06 -3.34 10.76
CA LEU A 155 -17.44 -2.52 9.73
C LEU A 155 -18.30 -1.28 9.55
N ARG A 156 -17.71 -0.09 9.65
CA ARG A 156 -18.42 1.16 9.38
C ARG A 156 -17.77 1.91 8.24
N ILE A 157 -18.62 2.45 7.38
CA ILE A 157 -18.21 3.37 6.32
C ILE A 157 -18.99 4.66 6.54
N GLU A 158 -18.29 5.78 6.55
CA GLU A 158 -18.90 7.08 6.83
C GLU A 158 -18.45 8.15 5.84
N ALA A 159 -19.37 9.03 5.49
CA ALA A 159 -19.10 10.28 4.81
C ALA A 159 -19.10 11.41 5.84
N VAL A 160 -17.97 12.10 5.95
CA VAL A 160 -17.76 13.18 6.91
C VAL A 160 -17.40 14.44 6.15
N GLU A 161 -18.09 15.54 6.43
CA GLU A 161 -17.77 16.84 5.86
C GLU A 161 -16.35 17.27 6.26
N THR A 162 -15.69 18.10 5.46
CA THR A 162 -14.36 18.63 5.80
C THR A 162 -14.32 19.37 7.15
N SER A 163 -15.47 19.85 7.63
CA SER A 163 -15.65 20.47 8.96
C SER A 163 -15.62 19.48 10.13
N GLY A 164 -15.71 18.17 9.85
CA GLY A 164 -15.79 17.09 10.84
C GLY A 164 -17.20 16.59 11.16
N ASN A 165 -18.24 17.17 10.56
CA ASN A 165 -19.62 16.72 10.76
C ASN A 165 -19.90 15.44 9.97
N MET A 166 -20.42 14.39 10.63
CA MET A 166 -20.86 13.17 9.94
C MET A 166 -22.14 13.46 9.16
N LEU A 167 -22.11 13.21 7.85
CA LEU A 167 -23.27 13.37 6.97
C LEU A 167 -24.06 12.07 6.87
N TRP A 168 -23.34 10.97 6.76
CA TRP A 168 -23.89 9.64 6.51
C TRP A 168 -22.95 8.58 7.06
N ALA A 169 -23.51 7.49 7.59
CA ALA A 169 -22.75 6.29 7.89
C ALA A 169 -23.55 5.02 7.63
N MET A 170 -22.83 3.96 7.33
CA MET A 170 -23.34 2.61 7.12
C MET A 170 -22.53 1.62 7.95
N ASP A 171 -23.22 0.93 8.86
CA ASP A 171 -22.70 -0.20 9.61
C ASP A 171 -23.06 -1.50 8.87
N ILE A 172 -22.07 -2.36 8.67
CA ILE A 172 -22.20 -3.69 8.09
C ILE A 172 -21.71 -4.71 9.11
N TYR A 173 -22.53 -5.71 9.43
CA TYR A 173 -22.19 -6.72 10.43
C TYR A 173 -22.89 -8.05 10.21
N ASP A 174 -22.31 -9.12 10.76
CA ASP A 174 -22.97 -10.41 10.87
C ASP A 174 -23.96 -10.42 12.04
N SER A 175 -25.14 -10.97 11.77
CA SER A 175 -26.02 -11.48 12.80
C SER A 175 -26.62 -12.82 12.38
N ARG A 176 -26.09 -13.89 12.97
CA ARG A 176 -26.56 -15.27 12.78
C ARG A 176 -26.34 -15.79 11.35
N GLY A 177 -25.20 -15.46 10.73
CA GLY A 177 -24.86 -15.86 9.37
C GLY A 177 -25.55 -15.03 8.29
N ASN A 178 -26.02 -13.83 8.64
CA ASN A 178 -26.70 -12.92 7.71
C ASN A 178 -25.98 -11.57 7.71
N VAL A 179 -25.82 -10.97 6.53
CA VAL A 179 -25.30 -9.62 6.41
C VAL A 179 -26.40 -8.64 6.81
N ASN A 180 -26.13 -7.84 7.83
CA ASN A 180 -27.01 -6.78 8.27
C ASN A 180 -26.39 -5.44 7.93
N VAL A 181 -27.21 -4.54 7.40
CA VAL A 181 -26.83 -3.19 7.00
C VAL A 181 -27.68 -2.21 7.77
N LYS A 182 -27.04 -1.23 8.39
CA LYS A 182 -27.71 -0.17 9.13
C LYS A 182 -27.17 1.19 8.66
N VAL A 183 -28.07 2.02 8.16
CA VAL A 183 -27.77 3.36 7.65
C VAL A 183 -28.21 4.41 8.66
N MET A 184 -27.38 5.43 8.86
CA MET A 184 -27.62 6.49 9.84
C MET A 184 -27.09 7.85 9.38
N ASP A 185 -27.69 8.91 9.93
CA ASP A 185 -27.16 10.26 9.92
C ASP A 185 -26.59 10.61 11.31
N SER A 186 -26.23 11.88 11.52
CA SER A 186 -25.70 12.37 12.80
C SER A 186 -26.65 12.21 14.00
N ASN A 187 -27.95 11.99 13.75
CA ASN A 187 -28.99 12.09 14.77
C ASN A 187 -29.68 10.76 15.06
N SER A 188 -29.77 9.87 14.06
CA SER A 188 -30.65 8.71 14.13
C SER A 188 -30.29 7.62 13.12
N THR A 189 -30.88 6.44 13.33
CA THR A 189 -30.88 5.37 12.32
C THR A 189 -32.00 5.63 11.31
N LEU A 190 -31.64 5.65 10.03
CA LEU A 190 -32.55 5.96 8.93
C LEU A 190 -33.17 4.70 8.33
N SER A 191 -32.38 3.64 8.17
CA SER A 191 -32.82 2.40 7.52
C SER A 191 -31.98 1.21 7.97
N THR A 192 -32.59 0.02 7.96
CA THR A 192 -31.93 -1.25 8.27
C THR A 192 -32.38 -2.34 7.31
N ALA A 193 -31.47 -3.18 6.87
CA ALA A 193 -31.75 -4.34 6.04
C ALA A 193 -30.98 -5.57 6.51
N THR A 194 -31.52 -6.74 6.19
CA THR A 194 -30.88 -8.03 6.44
C THR A 194 -30.91 -8.85 5.16
N SER A 195 -29.74 -9.34 4.75
CA SER A 195 -29.55 -10.23 3.60
C SER A 195 -29.24 -11.63 4.10
N ALA A 196 -30.11 -12.58 3.79
CA ALA A 196 -30.02 -13.96 4.28
C ALA A 196 -29.14 -14.87 3.41
N SER A 197 -28.59 -14.36 2.30
CA SER A 197 -27.87 -15.15 1.30
C SER A 197 -26.39 -15.40 1.63
N GLY A 198 -25.86 -14.91 2.76
CA GLY A 198 -24.43 -14.93 3.09
C GLY A 198 -23.64 -13.96 2.21
N TYR A 199 -23.70 -14.16 0.90
CA TYR A 199 -23.28 -13.21 -0.12
C TYR A 199 -24.21 -11.99 -0.17
N THR A 200 -23.65 -10.78 -0.21
CA THR A 200 -24.41 -9.53 -0.31
C THR A 200 -23.72 -8.49 -1.17
N TYR A 201 -24.42 -8.02 -2.20
CA TYR A 201 -23.99 -6.89 -3.03
C TYR A 201 -24.77 -5.63 -2.63
N LEU A 202 -24.08 -4.54 -2.34
CA LEU A 202 -24.63 -3.26 -1.91
C LEU A 202 -24.35 -2.21 -2.98
N ASN A 203 -25.39 -1.72 -3.66
CA ASN A 203 -25.30 -0.57 -4.54
C ASN A 203 -25.83 0.66 -3.80
N VAL A 204 -24.91 1.37 -3.15
CA VAL A 204 -25.20 2.49 -2.24
C VAL A 204 -25.77 3.69 -3.00
N THR A 205 -25.16 4.07 -4.12
CA THR A 205 -25.67 5.20 -4.94
C THR A 205 -26.95 4.81 -5.72
N GLY A 206 -27.11 3.53 -6.05
CA GLY A 206 -28.28 3.01 -6.77
C GLY A 206 -29.48 2.64 -5.91
N ASN A 207 -29.35 2.58 -4.58
CA ASN A 207 -30.42 2.16 -3.65
C ASN A 207 -30.92 0.71 -3.82
N TYR A 208 -29.98 -0.23 -4.03
CA TYR A 208 -30.31 -1.65 -4.14
C TYR A 208 -29.37 -2.54 -3.34
N ILE A 209 -29.94 -3.60 -2.77
CA ILE A 209 -29.24 -4.77 -2.23
C ILE A 209 -29.47 -5.94 -3.17
N ASN A 210 -28.40 -6.68 -3.49
CA ASN A 210 -28.39 -7.83 -4.40
C ASN A 210 -29.01 -7.51 -5.77
N GLY A 211 -28.87 -6.25 -6.21
CA GLY A 211 -29.36 -5.74 -7.51
C GLY A 211 -30.89 -5.74 -7.71
N THR A 212 -31.65 -6.25 -6.75
CA THR A 212 -33.08 -6.54 -6.92
C THR A 212 -33.94 -6.02 -5.77
N SER A 213 -33.39 -5.95 -4.56
CA SER A 213 -34.12 -5.50 -3.37
C SER A 213 -33.88 -4.01 -3.17
N TYR A 214 -34.91 -3.20 -3.38
CA TYR A 214 -34.81 -1.76 -3.12
C TYR A 214 -34.54 -1.50 -1.63
N PHE A 215 -33.52 -0.69 -1.37
CA PHE A 215 -33.15 -0.25 -0.04
C PHE A 215 -32.58 1.16 -0.12
N ASN A 216 -33.21 2.12 0.55
CA ASN A 216 -32.76 3.50 0.50
C ASN A 216 -31.54 3.69 1.41
N PHE A 217 -30.37 3.87 0.81
CA PHE A 217 -29.16 4.21 1.55
C PHE A 217 -29.09 5.68 1.92
N HIS A 218 -29.93 6.56 1.38
CA HIS A 218 -29.93 8.01 1.65
C HIS A 218 -28.58 8.71 1.38
N PHE A 219 -27.62 8.03 0.73
CA PHE A 219 -26.25 8.52 0.58
C PHE A 219 -26.21 9.82 -0.24
N ASN A 220 -26.82 9.80 -1.44
CA ASN A 220 -26.83 10.96 -2.32
C ASN A 220 -27.56 12.15 -1.71
N ASP A 221 -28.68 11.91 -1.02
CA ASP A 221 -29.48 12.97 -0.40
C ASP A 221 -28.72 13.70 0.71
N LEU A 222 -27.94 12.95 1.51
CA LEU A 222 -27.22 13.48 2.67
C LEU A 222 -25.85 14.08 2.33
N THR A 223 -25.27 13.65 1.20
CA THR A 223 -23.98 14.17 0.72
C THR A 223 -24.14 15.30 -0.31
N TYR A 224 -25.35 15.50 -0.83
CA TYR A 224 -25.64 16.56 -1.80
C TYR A 224 -25.23 17.94 -1.29
N SER A 225 -24.53 18.71 -2.12
CA SER A 225 -24.03 20.06 -1.82
C SER A 225 -22.96 20.18 -0.72
N HIS A 226 -22.41 19.05 -0.26
CA HIS A 226 -21.32 19.02 0.70
C HIS A 226 -20.01 18.58 0.05
N ASN A 227 -18.90 19.11 0.56
CA ASN A 227 -17.57 18.55 0.32
C ASN A 227 -17.21 17.64 1.50
N TYR A 228 -16.90 16.39 1.21
CA TYR A 228 -16.72 15.35 2.23
C TYR A 228 -15.53 14.45 1.94
N GLN A 229 -15.22 13.60 2.91
CA GLN A 229 -14.32 12.48 2.77
C GLN A 229 -15.06 11.20 3.13
N ILE A 230 -14.66 10.08 2.52
CA ILE A 230 -15.19 8.76 2.86
C ILE A 230 -14.14 8.08 3.73
N ASN A 231 -14.54 7.71 4.95
CA ASN A 231 -13.71 6.97 5.88
C ASN A 231 -14.21 5.54 6.01
N VAL A 232 -13.26 4.63 6.24
CA VAL A 232 -13.52 3.28 6.68
C VAL A 232 -13.08 3.18 8.12
N ILE A 233 -14.00 2.74 8.97
CA ILE A 233 -13.80 2.51 10.39
C ILE A 233 -13.93 1.01 10.63
N ASN A 234 -12.95 0.45 11.33
CA ASN A 234 -12.85 -0.97 11.61
C ASN A 234 -12.84 -1.85 10.34
N GLY A 235 -12.07 -1.44 9.33
CA GLY A 235 -11.92 -2.12 8.05
C GLY A 235 -11.40 -3.56 8.11
N THR A 236 -10.81 -3.98 9.23
CA THR A 236 -10.38 -5.38 9.47
C THR A 236 -11.55 -6.29 9.86
N ALA A 237 -12.72 -5.73 10.20
CA ALA A 237 -13.90 -6.47 10.67
C ALA A 237 -14.81 -6.98 9.55
N GLY A 238 -14.29 -7.01 8.31
CA GLY A 238 -14.98 -7.55 7.16
C GLY A 238 -14.06 -7.76 5.98
N GLU A 239 -14.41 -8.75 5.17
CA GLU A 239 -13.82 -9.01 3.86
C GLU A 239 -14.81 -8.64 2.76
N GLY A 240 -14.29 -8.20 1.62
CA GLY A 240 -15.11 -7.84 0.50
C GLY A 240 -14.41 -6.99 -0.54
N MET A 241 -15.20 -6.63 -1.54
CA MET A 241 -14.79 -5.78 -2.65
C MET A 241 -15.49 -4.44 -2.55
N PHE A 242 -14.87 -3.39 -3.10
CA PHE A 242 -15.53 -2.11 -3.28
C PHE A 242 -15.13 -1.47 -4.60
N SER A 243 -16.02 -0.63 -5.12
CA SER A 243 -15.76 0.28 -6.23
C SER A 243 -16.47 1.60 -5.96
N ILE A 244 -15.69 2.67 -5.93
CA ILE A 244 -16.16 4.04 -5.71
C ILE A 244 -15.59 4.95 -6.78
N ALA A 245 -16.46 5.69 -7.45
CA ALA A 245 -16.08 6.67 -8.44
C ALA A 245 -16.94 7.92 -8.33
N GLY A 246 -16.38 9.05 -8.75
CA GLY A 246 -17.07 10.32 -8.71
C GLY A 246 -16.14 11.48 -9.03
N ASN A 247 -16.46 12.66 -8.49
CA ASN A 247 -15.70 13.89 -8.70
C ASN A 247 -15.22 14.49 -7.37
N LEU A 248 -13.99 14.95 -7.38
CA LEU A 248 -13.38 15.73 -6.32
C LEU A 248 -13.86 17.19 -6.39
N ALA A 249 -13.70 17.94 -5.30
CA ALA A 249 -14.10 19.35 -5.23
C ALA A 249 -13.28 20.27 -6.13
N ASP A 250 -12.11 19.83 -6.59
CA ASP A 250 -11.29 20.53 -7.57
C ASP A 250 -11.69 20.24 -9.04
N GLY A 251 -12.70 19.39 -9.25
CA GLY A 251 -13.24 19.04 -10.56
C GLY A 251 -12.58 17.83 -11.22
N HIS A 252 -11.56 17.20 -10.62
CA HIS A 252 -11.00 15.96 -11.14
C HIS A 252 -11.89 14.76 -10.80
N SER A 253 -12.05 13.83 -11.75
CA SER A 253 -12.71 12.55 -11.50
C SER A 253 -11.78 11.60 -10.74
N PHE A 254 -12.34 10.79 -9.84
CA PHE A 254 -11.63 9.69 -9.19
C PHE A 254 -12.34 8.36 -9.47
N ASN A 255 -11.56 7.28 -9.46
CA ASN A 255 -12.05 5.91 -9.48
C ASN A 255 -11.13 5.05 -8.61
N ILE A 256 -11.67 4.51 -7.53
CA ILE A 256 -10.96 3.65 -6.59
C ILE A 256 -11.77 2.37 -6.50
N ALA A 257 -11.13 1.25 -6.79
CA ALA A 257 -11.71 -0.06 -6.57
C ALA A 257 -10.70 -0.95 -5.87
N ARG A 258 -11.19 -2.02 -5.25
CA ARG A 258 -10.38 -3.11 -4.73
C ARG A 258 -11.23 -4.36 -4.74
N HIS A 259 -10.72 -5.40 -5.38
CA HIS A 259 -11.41 -6.69 -5.51
C HIS A 259 -10.67 -7.79 -4.77
N ALA A 260 -9.34 -7.71 -4.69
CA ALA A 260 -8.50 -8.69 -4.04
C ALA A 260 -7.16 -8.08 -3.59
N VAL A 261 -6.36 -8.85 -2.88
CA VAL A 261 -4.96 -8.53 -2.56
C VAL A 261 -4.07 -9.67 -3.06
N VAL A 262 -2.85 -9.34 -3.45
CA VAL A 262 -1.76 -10.32 -3.60
C VAL A 262 -0.62 -9.96 -2.66
N LEU A 263 -0.04 -10.95 -1.98
CA LEU A 263 1.18 -10.77 -1.21
C LEU A 263 2.38 -11.04 -2.12
N ALA A 264 3.14 -9.98 -2.40
CA ALA A 264 4.43 -10.09 -3.07
C ALA A 264 5.53 -10.20 -2.00
N ASN A 265 6.20 -11.35 -1.96
CA ASN A 265 7.37 -11.55 -1.12
C ASN A 265 8.62 -11.32 -1.97
N ILE A 266 9.28 -10.19 -1.75
CA ILE A 266 10.44 -9.74 -2.51
C ILE A 266 11.68 -9.97 -1.66
N THR A 267 12.61 -10.76 -2.18
CA THR A 267 13.94 -10.94 -1.59
C THR A 267 14.98 -10.28 -2.48
N VAL A 268 15.77 -9.37 -1.91
CA VAL A 268 16.86 -8.66 -2.59
C VAL A 268 18.17 -9.02 -1.90
N VAL A 269 19.13 -9.53 -2.66
CA VAL A 269 20.45 -9.93 -2.16
C VAL A 269 21.54 -9.23 -2.94
N SER A 270 22.37 -8.44 -2.26
CA SER A 270 23.62 -7.87 -2.76
C SER A 270 24.82 -8.58 -2.15
N PHE A 271 26.04 -8.14 -2.49
CA PHE A 271 27.27 -8.68 -1.92
C PHE A 271 27.36 -8.53 -0.39
N ASP A 272 26.74 -7.49 0.16
CA ASP A 272 26.87 -7.08 1.56
C ASP A 272 25.55 -7.08 2.34
N LYS A 273 24.40 -7.24 1.68
CA LYS A 273 23.07 -7.12 2.29
C LYS A 273 22.09 -8.15 1.73
N GLU A 274 21.21 -8.62 2.60
CA GLU A 274 20.02 -9.37 2.24
C GLU A 274 18.81 -8.65 2.85
N MET A 275 17.76 -8.49 2.05
CA MET A 275 16.52 -7.85 2.46
C MET A 275 15.33 -8.70 2.04
N PHE A 276 14.39 -8.87 2.95
CA PHE A 276 13.11 -9.51 2.71
C PHE A 276 11.98 -8.51 2.94
N ILE A 277 11.08 -8.38 1.97
CA ILE A 277 9.92 -7.50 2.01
C ILE A 277 8.68 -8.32 1.68
N SER A 278 7.71 -8.37 2.59
CA SER A 278 6.37 -8.88 2.28
C SER A 278 5.43 -7.69 2.10
N TYR A 279 4.93 -7.50 0.88
CA TYR A 279 4.16 -6.33 0.51
C TYR A 279 2.78 -6.73 -0.03
N PRO A 280 1.68 -6.37 0.68
CA PRO A 280 0.33 -6.58 0.17
C PRO A 280 0.01 -5.56 -0.93
N ILE A 281 -0.41 -6.06 -2.08
CA ILE A 281 -0.77 -5.27 -3.26
C ILE A 281 -2.27 -5.43 -3.51
N PRO A 282 -3.08 -4.40 -3.19
CA PRO A 282 -4.49 -4.38 -3.56
C PRO A 282 -4.68 -4.26 -5.07
N VAL A 283 -5.61 -5.05 -5.63
CA VAL A 283 -5.93 -5.06 -7.06
C VAL A 283 -7.45 -5.04 -7.31
N PRO A 284 -7.94 -4.24 -8.29
CA PRO A 284 -7.22 -3.10 -8.87
C PRO A 284 -6.98 -2.02 -7.79
N GLY A 285 -6.24 -0.94 -8.09
CA GLY A 285 -6.20 0.23 -7.20
C GLY A 285 -5.20 0.18 -6.04
N GLY A 286 -3.97 -0.27 -6.28
CA GLY A 286 -2.86 -0.28 -5.31
C GLY A 286 -2.26 1.08 -4.96
N ARG A 287 -2.93 2.20 -5.32
CA ARG A 287 -2.46 3.58 -5.07
C ARG A 287 -3.37 4.26 -4.04
N THR A 288 -3.04 4.14 -2.76
CA THR A 288 -3.56 4.99 -1.66
C THR A 288 -2.48 5.30 -0.64
#